data_AF-A0A961FCE1-F1
#
_entry.id   AF-A0A961FCE1-F1
#
_cell.length_a   1.000
_cell.length_b   1.000
_cell.length_c   1.000
_cell.angle_alpha   90.00
_cell.angle_beta   90.00
_cell.angle_gamma   90.00
#
_symmetry.space_group_name_H-M   'P 1'
#
loop_
_entity.id
_entity.type
_entity.pdbx_description
1 polymer ?
#
loop_
_entity_poly.entity_id
_entity_poly.type
_entity_poly.pdbx_seq_one_letter_code
_entity_poly.pdbx_strand_id
1 'polypeptide(L)'
;MNPNTKKIKTIPYFLFIILLLLPSFPIKAAVKGAKKSSETHVLAPEGSPTRAIQEMENEMDAYHVGDNLTPQQKEENSRLKKQILETTFDVAELCRLALGHHWKALSEGQRSHFVSLMKGLLETRALSAREQSKAAGKPYDVKYKGDEYIDGRRKAASRTVVDVPEKNVSIEINYFLKNGSNGWKIYDLEVDGAALVSNYANQFDKIIKQNGFSGLVARMEKKLKELEKKRAS
;
A
#
# COMPACT_ATOMS: atom_id res chain seq x y z
N MET A 1 -30.24 19.84 22.83
CA MET A 1 -30.23 20.17 21.38
C MET A 1 -28.80 20.22 20.88
N ASN A 2 -28.58 19.83 19.63
CA ASN A 2 -27.47 19.00 19.14
C ASN A 2 -26.35 19.79 18.42
N PRO A 3 -25.05 19.61 18.76
CA PRO A 3 -23.94 19.89 17.86
C PRO A 3 -23.31 18.57 17.40
N ASN A 4 -23.92 17.93 16.40
CA ASN A 4 -23.37 16.77 15.73
C ASN A 4 -22.34 17.22 14.69
N THR A 5 -21.11 17.50 15.12
CA THR A 5 -19.94 17.56 14.22
C THR A 5 -19.01 16.39 14.56
N LYS A 6 -19.17 15.30 13.81
CA LYS A 6 -18.32 14.11 13.83
C LYS A 6 -16.84 14.51 13.73
N LYS A 7 -16.05 14.22 14.78
CA LYS A 7 -14.59 14.31 14.75
C LYS A 7 -14.02 13.07 14.05
N ILE A 8 -13.18 13.30 13.06
CA ILE A 8 -12.64 12.33 12.10
C ILE A 8 -11.26 11.80 12.59
N LYS A 9 -10.99 10.50 12.41
CA LYS A 9 -9.97 9.64 13.09
C LYS A 9 -8.76 9.26 12.20
N THR A 10 -7.51 9.70 12.40
CA THR A 10 -6.47 9.49 11.36
C THR A 10 -5.29 8.59 11.76
N ILE A 11 -4.75 7.79 10.82
CA ILE A 11 -3.69 6.75 10.88
C ILE A 11 -2.78 6.87 9.64
N PRO A 12 -1.53 6.37 9.58
CA PRO A 12 -0.64 6.51 8.42
C PRO A 12 -1.26 6.13 7.05
N TYR A 13 -0.97 6.93 6.03
CA TYR A 13 -1.59 6.86 4.70
C TYR A 13 -1.29 5.58 3.92
N PHE A 14 -0.12 4.99 4.13
CA PHE A 14 0.32 3.80 3.39
C PHE A 14 -0.52 2.55 3.78
N LEU A 15 -0.97 2.48 5.03
CA LEU A 15 -1.76 1.38 5.58
C LEU A 15 -3.17 1.27 4.99
N PHE A 16 -3.82 2.40 4.75
CA PHE A 16 -5.27 2.43 4.56
C PHE A 16 -5.74 2.09 3.16
N ILE A 17 -4.85 2.10 2.18
CA ILE A 17 -5.26 2.22 0.78
C ILE A 17 -5.17 0.91 0.03
N ILE A 18 -4.23 0.09 0.46
CA ILE A 18 -4.17 -1.32 0.15
C ILE A 18 -5.47 -2.03 0.59
N LEU A 19 -6.07 -1.63 1.71
CA LEU A 19 -7.35 -2.10 2.23
C LEU A 19 -8.60 -1.66 1.43
N LEU A 20 -8.46 -0.70 0.52
CA LEU A 20 -9.58 0.09 0.01
C LEU A 20 -10.04 -0.35 -1.41
N LEU A 21 -9.33 -1.30 -2.05
CA LEU A 21 -9.80 -2.03 -3.24
C LEU A 21 -10.78 -3.18 -2.87
N LEU A 22 -10.99 -3.41 -1.58
CA LEU A 22 -11.88 -4.42 -1.00
C LEU A 22 -13.20 -3.74 -0.55
N PRO A 23 -14.40 -4.11 -1.04
CA PRO A 23 -15.64 -3.40 -0.72
C PRO A 23 -16.24 -3.75 0.66
N SER A 24 -15.46 -4.19 1.64
CA SER A 24 -16.01 -4.63 2.94
C SER A 24 -15.10 -4.46 4.17
N PHE A 25 -14.12 -3.55 4.15
CA PHE A 25 -13.46 -3.16 5.39
C PHE A 25 -14.13 -1.93 5.99
N PRO A 26 -14.72 -2.00 7.21
CA PRO A 26 -15.37 -0.87 7.85
C PRO A 26 -14.33 0.08 8.45
N ILE A 27 -13.47 0.67 7.64
CA ILE A 27 -12.64 1.79 8.09
C ILE A 27 -13.24 3.07 7.52
N LYS A 28 -14.19 3.63 8.28
CA LYS A 28 -14.84 4.90 8.00
C LYS A 28 -13.77 5.99 7.86
N ALA A 29 -13.56 6.41 6.60
CA ALA A 29 -13.08 7.69 6.12
C ALA A 29 -12.41 8.61 7.14
N ALA A 30 -11.07 8.66 7.13
CA ALA A 30 -10.33 9.68 7.87
C ALA A 30 -8.82 9.64 7.60
N VAL A 31 -8.35 10.23 6.50
CA VAL A 31 -6.90 10.48 6.36
C VAL A 31 -6.67 11.72 5.48
N LYS A 32 -6.39 12.87 6.09
CA LYS A 32 -5.77 14.07 5.46
C LYS A 32 -4.71 14.69 6.39
N GLY A 33 -3.46 14.83 5.92
CA GLY A 33 -2.26 15.33 6.62
C GLY A 33 -1.82 14.62 7.90
N ALA A 34 -0.84 13.72 7.86
CA ALA A 34 -0.10 13.29 9.05
C ALA A 34 1.40 13.35 8.75
N LYS A 35 2.19 13.84 9.70
CA LYS A 35 3.65 13.98 9.58
C LYS A 35 4.29 12.91 10.46
N LYS A 36 5.33 12.21 9.99
CA LYS A 36 6.13 11.32 10.87
C LYS A 36 6.76 12.18 11.97
N SER A 37 6.78 11.72 13.21
CA SER A 37 7.47 12.43 14.28
C SER A 37 8.96 12.55 13.97
N SER A 38 9.61 13.54 14.57
CA SER A 38 11.05 13.81 14.38
C SER A 38 11.95 12.89 15.23
N GLU A 39 11.44 11.75 15.72
CA GLU A 39 12.29 10.80 16.43
C GLU A 39 13.24 10.11 15.44
N THR A 40 14.54 10.26 15.67
CA THR A 40 15.58 9.57 14.91
C THR A 40 15.49 8.07 15.17
N HIS A 41 14.83 7.33 14.29
CA HIS A 41 14.84 5.87 14.36
C HIS A 41 16.23 5.35 14.00
N VAL A 42 16.72 4.39 14.79
CA VAL A 42 17.95 3.67 14.45
C VAL A 42 17.73 2.97 13.11
N LEU A 43 18.63 3.26 12.17
CA LEU A 43 18.63 2.60 10.87
C LEU A 43 18.96 1.12 11.07
N ALA A 44 18.13 0.24 10.52
CA ALA A 44 18.40 -1.19 10.51
C ALA A 44 19.62 -1.49 9.62
N PRO A 45 20.29 -2.65 9.81
CA PRO A 45 21.45 -3.01 9.02
C PRO A 45 21.17 -2.99 7.52
N GLU A 46 22.14 -2.52 6.73
CA GLU A 46 22.05 -2.56 5.27
C GLU A 46 21.75 -3.98 4.77
N GLY A 47 20.86 -4.10 3.79
CA GLY A 47 20.41 -5.38 3.25
C GLY A 47 19.42 -6.17 4.12
N SER A 48 18.97 -5.63 5.26
CA SER A 48 17.89 -6.23 6.06
C SER A 48 16.50 -5.92 5.49
N PRO A 49 15.48 -6.77 5.76
CA PRO A 49 14.09 -6.49 5.39
C PRO A 49 13.57 -5.18 5.99
N THR A 50 13.82 -4.93 7.28
CA THR A 50 13.44 -3.66 7.93
C THR A 50 14.09 -2.46 7.24
N ARG A 51 15.35 -2.58 6.80
CA ARG A 51 16.04 -1.51 6.10
C ARG A 51 15.36 -1.15 4.77
N ALA A 52 14.92 -2.14 3.99
CA ALA A 52 14.19 -1.90 2.74
C ALA A 52 12.90 -1.09 2.97
N ILE A 53 12.23 -1.29 4.11
CA ILE A 53 11.04 -0.50 4.49
C ILE A 53 11.42 0.92 4.88
N GLN A 54 12.49 1.09 5.67
CA GLN A 54 12.99 2.42 6.02
C GLN A 54 13.39 3.22 4.78
N GLU A 55 14.00 2.58 3.79
CA GLU A 55 14.37 3.20 2.51
C GLU A 55 13.14 3.60 1.68
N MET A 56 12.14 2.73 1.59
CA MET A 56 10.85 3.07 0.97
C MET A 56 10.20 4.27 1.65
N GLU A 57 10.15 4.30 2.99
CA GLU A 57 9.61 5.44 3.73
C GLU A 57 10.38 6.73 3.42
N ASN A 58 11.70 6.67 3.38
CA ASN A 58 12.57 7.81 3.03
C ASN A 58 12.34 8.29 1.59
N GLU A 59 12.16 7.38 0.63
CA GLU A 59 11.82 7.76 -0.75
C GLU A 59 10.45 8.46 -0.82
N MET A 60 9.48 7.97 -0.04
CA MET A 60 8.17 8.61 0.07
C MET A 60 8.28 10.01 0.72
N ASP A 61 9.23 10.26 1.61
CA ASP A 61 9.46 11.58 2.23
C ASP A 61 9.83 12.67 1.22
N ALA A 62 10.35 12.30 0.04
CA ALA A 62 10.68 13.23 -1.04
C ALA A 62 9.46 13.75 -1.83
N TYR A 63 8.24 13.29 -1.51
CA TYR A 63 7.04 13.68 -2.25
C TYR A 63 6.71 15.14 -2.03
N HIS A 64 6.30 15.82 -3.10
CA HIS A 64 5.60 17.09 -2.98
C HIS A 64 4.20 16.84 -2.42
N VAL A 65 3.81 17.62 -1.41
CA VAL A 65 2.54 17.45 -0.69
C VAL A 65 1.71 18.74 -0.68
N GLY A 66 0.39 18.61 -0.64
CA GLY A 66 -0.54 19.73 -0.52
C GLY A 66 -1.59 19.78 -1.62
N ASP A 67 -2.55 20.71 -1.46
CA ASP A 67 -3.74 20.76 -2.32
C ASP A 67 -3.47 21.41 -3.71
N ASN A 68 -2.34 22.10 -3.90
CA ASN A 68 -2.04 22.92 -5.09
C ASN A 68 -0.69 22.57 -5.76
N LEU A 69 -0.45 21.28 -6.02
CA LEU A 69 0.78 20.85 -6.71
C LEU A 69 0.81 21.31 -8.18
N THR A 70 1.97 21.82 -8.63
CA THR A 70 2.19 22.16 -10.04
C THR A 70 2.21 20.90 -10.92
N PRO A 71 2.01 21.02 -12.25
CA PRO A 71 2.14 19.89 -13.16
C PRO A 71 3.49 19.18 -13.04
N GLN A 72 4.58 19.93 -12.88
CA GLN A 72 5.92 19.38 -12.67
C GLN A 72 6.02 18.56 -11.38
N GLN A 73 5.51 19.08 -10.25
CA GLN A 73 5.52 18.35 -8.98
C GLN A 73 4.70 17.05 -9.04
N LYS A 74 3.57 17.07 -9.77
CA LYS A 74 2.75 15.87 -10.00
C LYS A 74 3.51 14.82 -10.82
N GLU A 75 4.27 15.25 -11.83
CA GLU A 75 5.10 14.36 -12.65
C GLU A 75 6.27 13.78 -11.84
N GLU A 76 6.97 14.61 -11.06
CA GLU A 76 8.03 14.16 -10.15
C GLU A 76 7.51 13.12 -9.15
N ASN A 77 6.35 13.37 -8.54
CA ASN A 77 5.72 12.38 -7.68
C ASN A 77 5.34 11.10 -8.46
N SER A 78 4.82 11.19 -9.69
CA SER A 78 4.54 9.98 -10.52
C SER A 78 5.78 9.15 -10.79
N ARG A 79 6.92 9.80 -11.08
CA ARG A 79 8.20 9.11 -11.26
C ARG A 79 8.64 8.39 -9.97
N LEU A 80 8.56 9.06 -8.83
CA LEU A 80 8.89 8.45 -7.53
C LEU A 80 7.97 7.27 -7.20
N LYS A 81 6.67 7.39 -7.47
CA LYS A 81 5.71 6.29 -7.23
C LYS A 81 6.05 5.05 -8.05
N LYS A 82 6.39 5.23 -9.33
CA LYS A 82 6.79 4.12 -10.22
C LYS A 82 8.08 3.47 -9.72
N GLN A 83 9.06 4.29 -9.36
CA GLN A 83 10.32 3.81 -8.79
C GLN A 83 10.08 2.95 -7.54
N ILE A 84 9.33 3.46 -6.57
CA ILE A 84 9.00 2.73 -5.33
C ILE A 84 8.27 1.41 -5.62
N LEU A 85 7.31 1.40 -6.56
CA LEU A 85 6.64 0.16 -6.95
C LEU A 85 7.60 -0.87 -7.53
N GLU A 86 8.58 -0.44 -8.31
CA GLU A 86 9.53 -1.32 -8.99
C GLU A 86 10.63 -1.82 -8.07
N THR A 87 11.13 -0.98 -7.17
CA THR A 87 12.23 -1.31 -6.26
C THR A 87 11.74 -2.08 -5.04
N THR A 88 10.57 -1.71 -4.49
CA THR A 88 10.14 -2.19 -3.18
C THR A 88 9.09 -3.30 -3.22
N PHE A 89 8.29 -3.43 -4.30
CA PHE A 89 7.19 -4.40 -4.34
C PHE A 89 7.43 -5.51 -5.36
N ASP A 90 7.14 -6.75 -4.97
CA ASP A 90 6.97 -7.88 -5.88
C ASP A 90 5.48 -8.00 -6.25
N VAL A 91 5.02 -7.05 -7.08
CA VAL A 91 3.60 -6.97 -7.51
C VAL A 91 3.19 -8.23 -8.29
N ALA A 92 4.12 -8.87 -8.98
CA ALA A 92 3.84 -10.10 -9.70
C ALA A 92 3.53 -11.26 -8.73
N GLU A 93 4.33 -11.43 -7.68
CA GLU A 93 4.07 -12.42 -6.64
C GLU A 93 2.77 -12.12 -5.88
N LEU A 94 2.52 -10.85 -5.53
CA LEU A 94 1.25 -10.41 -4.94
C LEU A 94 0.06 -10.84 -5.82
N CYS A 95 0.12 -10.53 -7.12
CA CYS A 95 -0.93 -10.89 -8.07
C CYS A 95 -1.13 -12.41 -8.20
N ARG A 96 -0.02 -13.15 -8.25
CA ARG A 96 -0.02 -14.62 -8.33
C ARG A 96 -0.70 -15.23 -7.11
N LEU A 97 -0.36 -14.75 -5.91
CA LEU A 97 -0.95 -15.23 -4.67
C LEU A 97 -2.43 -14.81 -4.55
N ALA A 98 -2.75 -13.57 -4.92
CA ALA A 98 -4.11 -13.04 -4.91
C ALA A 98 -5.04 -13.72 -5.92
N LEU A 99 -4.55 -14.23 -7.04
CA LEU A 99 -5.36 -15.03 -7.97
C LEU A 99 -5.40 -16.52 -7.57
N GLY A 100 -4.49 -16.97 -6.71
CA GLY A 100 -4.45 -18.32 -6.19
C GLY A 100 -4.49 -19.37 -7.31
N HIS A 101 -5.44 -20.30 -7.23
CA HIS A 101 -5.59 -21.38 -8.21
C HIS A 101 -5.97 -20.89 -9.62
N HIS A 102 -6.65 -19.74 -9.74
CA HIS A 102 -7.04 -19.15 -11.03
C HIS A 102 -5.82 -18.76 -11.87
N TRP A 103 -4.68 -18.43 -11.25
CA TRP A 103 -3.47 -17.98 -11.95
C TRP A 103 -2.99 -18.96 -13.01
N LYS A 104 -3.04 -20.26 -12.72
CA LYS A 104 -2.50 -21.31 -13.60
C LYS A 104 -3.24 -21.40 -14.93
N ALA A 105 -4.53 -21.09 -14.96
CA ALA A 105 -5.37 -21.13 -16.15
C ALA A 105 -5.18 -19.93 -17.09
N LEU A 106 -4.51 -18.87 -16.63
CA LEU A 106 -4.31 -17.65 -17.41
C LEU A 106 -3.13 -17.76 -18.37
N SER A 107 -3.28 -17.18 -19.56
CA SER A 107 -2.16 -16.98 -20.49
C SER A 107 -1.16 -15.95 -19.95
N GLU A 108 0.05 -15.94 -20.51
CA GLU A 108 1.06 -14.93 -20.16
C GLU A 108 0.56 -13.50 -20.39
N GLY A 109 -0.12 -13.24 -21.53
CA GLY A 109 -0.71 -11.94 -21.81
C GLY A 109 -1.77 -11.52 -20.78
N GLN A 110 -2.60 -12.45 -20.32
CA GLN A 110 -3.60 -12.18 -19.27
C GLN A 110 -2.96 -11.86 -17.92
N ARG A 111 -1.91 -12.61 -17.54
CA ARG A 111 -1.14 -12.37 -16.32
C ARG A 111 -0.47 -11.00 -16.35
N SER A 112 0.20 -10.67 -17.46
CA SER A 112 0.88 -9.38 -17.66
C SER A 112 -0.10 -8.21 -17.63
N HIS A 113 -1.26 -8.34 -18.28
CA HIS A 113 -2.32 -7.31 -18.23
C HIS A 113 -2.84 -7.10 -16.80
N PHE A 114 -3.13 -8.18 -16.08
CA PHE A 114 -3.59 -8.10 -14.70
C PHE A 114 -2.57 -7.46 -13.76
N VAL A 115 -1.29 -7.83 -13.87
CA VAL A 115 -0.20 -7.20 -13.10
C VAL A 115 -0.10 -5.72 -13.42
N SER A 116 -0.24 -5.33 -14.69
CA SER A 116 -0.23 -3.91 -15.10
C SER A 116 -1.38 -3.13 -14.48
N LEU A 117 -2.61 -3.69 -14.49
CA LEU A 117 -3.76 -3.08 -13.83
C LEU A 117 -3.56 -2.94 -12.32
N MET A 118 -3.01 -3.96 -11.65
CA MET A 118 -2.70 -3.87 -10.23
C MET A 118 -1.66 -2.78 -9.93
N LYS A 119 -0.59 -2.68 -10.73
CA LYS A 119 0.40 -1.58 -10.61
C LYS A 119 -0.27 -0.21 -10.75
N GLY A 120 -1.11 -0.02 -11.76
CA GLY A 120 -1.86 1.23 -11.96
C GLY A 120 -2.76 1.58 -10.75
N LEU A 121 -3.46 0.59 -10.19
CA LEU A 121 -4.30 0.80 -9.01
C LEU A 121 -3.48 1.14 -7.75
N LEU A 122 -2.31 0.50 -7.57
CA LEU A 122 -1.40 0.80 -6.46
C LEU A 122 -0.78 2.20 -6.61
N GLU A 123 -0.36 2.58 -7.82
CA GLU A 123 0.22 3.91 -8.10
C GLU A 123 -0.81 5.02 -7.86
N THR A 124 -1.99 4.91 -8.49
CA THR A 124 -3.04 5.94 -8.47
C THR A 124 -3.69 6.11 -7.12
N ARG A 125 -3.59 5.11 -6.23
CA ARG A 125 -4.26 5.12 -4.94
C ARG A 125 -3.27 5.09 -3.77
N ALA A 126 -2.51 4.01 -3.63
CA ALA A 126 -1.72 3.74 -2.42
C ALA A 126 -0.61 4.78 -2.26
N LEU A 127 0.13 5.03 -3.33
CA LEU A 127 1.25 5.95 -3.24
C LEU A 127 0.82 7.42 -3.42
N SER A 128 -0.23 7.68 -4.21
CA SER A 128 -0.72 9.06 -4.43
C SER A 128 -1.35 9.71 -3.19
N ALA A 129 -1.62 8.96 -2.11
CA ALA A 129 -2.22 9.54 -0.92
C ALA A 129 -1.25 10.35 -0.06
N ARG A 130 0.05 10.09 -0.17
CA ARG A 130 1.04 10.90 0.51
C ARG A 130 1.07 12.33 -0.04
N GLU A 131 0.84 12.50 -1.33
CA GLU A 131 0.70 13.81 -2.00
C GLU A 131 -0.50 14.60 -1.45
N GLN A 132 -1.58 13.88 -1.11
CA GLN A 132 -2.82 14.45 -0.56
C GLN A 132 -2.71 14.71 0.96
N SER A 133 -1.57 14.43 1.57
CA SER A 133 -1.32 14.78 2.96
C SER A 133 -1.10 16.29 3.06
N LYS A 134 -1.78 16.95 4.01
CA LYS A 134 -1.47 18.34 4.35
C LYS A 134 -0.13 18.37 5.09
N ALA A 135 0.75 19.31 4.71
CA ALA A 135 2.03 19.55 5.40
C ALA A 135 1.88 19.79 6.92
N ALA A 136 0.72 20.30 7.35
CA ALA A 136 0.36 20.55 8.75
C ALA A 136 -0.32 19.32 9.43
N GLY A 137 0.22 18.13 9.20
CA GLY A 137 -0.32 16.90 9.76
C GLY A 137 0.11 16.63 11.19
N LYS A 138 -0.77 15.97 11.96
CA LYS A 138 -0.45 15.56 13.34
C LYS A 138 0.53 14.38 13.35
N PRO A 139 1.38 14.26 14.39
CA PRO A 139 2.46 13.28 14.45
C PRO A 139 1.94 11.85 14.59
N TYR A 140 2.64 10.90 13.95
CA TYR A 140 2.56 9.47 14.22
C TYR A 140 3.98 8.92 14.39
N ASP A 141 4.11 7.82 15.14
CA ASP A 141 5.39 7.18 15.46
C ASP A 141 5.42 5.77 14.89
N VAL A 142 6.49 5.42 14.16
CA VAL A 142 6.67 4.06 13.63
C VAL A 142 7.70 3.33 14.49
N LYS A 143 7.26 2.28 15.18
CA LYS A 143 8.12 1.42 15.98
C LYS A 143 8.46 0.17 15.20
N TYR A 144 9.72 0.03 14.81
CA TYR A 144 10.24 -1.20 14.20
C TYR A 144 10.49 -2.25 15.28
N LYS A 145 9.86 -3.42 15.15
CA LYS A 145 9.94 -4.54 16.11
C LYS A 145 10.94 -5.62 15.70
N GLY A 146 11.58 -5.46 14.54
CA GLY A 146 12.62 -6.32 14.01
C GLY A 146 12.13 -7.29 12.93
N ASP A 147 13.10 -8.00 12.36
CA ASP A 147 12.90 -8.97 11.27
C ASP A 147 12.75 -10.40 11.80
N GLU A 148 11.80 -11.13 11.22
CA GLU A 148 11.66 -12.57 11.36
C GLU A 148 11.97 -13.23 10.02
N TYR A 149 13.10 -13.94 9.92
CA TYR A 149 13.51 -14.60 8.68
C TYR A 149 12.86 -15.98 8.54
N ILE A 150 12.39 -16.27 7.34
CA ILE A 150 11.64 -17.48 6.97
C ILE A 150 12.31 -18.11 5.75
N ASP A 151 12.12 -19.43 5.55
CA ASP A 151 12.56 -20.14 4.34
C ASP A 151 14.05 -19.93 4.03
N GLY A 152 14.92 -20.16 5.03
CA GLY A 152 16.36 -19.98 4.87
C GLY A 152 16.79 -18.56 4.48
N ARG A 153 16.09 -17.53 4.96
CA ARG A 153 16.28 -16.10 4.62
C ARG A 153 15.91 -15.74 3.16
N ARG A 154 15.13 -16.58 2.49
CA ARG A 154 14.50 -16.22 1.20
C ARG A 154 13.24 -15.39 1.40
N LYS A 155 12.63 -15.46 2.58
CA LYS A 155 11.47 -14.67 2.99
C LYS A 155 11.70 -14.08 4.37
N ALA A 156 10.98 -13.02 4.70
CA ALA A 156 10.99 -12.44 6.03
C ALA A 156 9.68 -11.70 6.32
N ALA A 157 9.35 -11.56 7.59
CA ALA A 157 8.39 -10.59 8.08
C ALA A 157 9.15 -9.45 8.77
N SER A 158 8.98 -8.21 8.31
CA SER A 158 9.42 -7.02 9.05
C SER A 158 8.22 -6.49 9.83
N ARG A 159 8.31 -6.50 11.15
CA ARG A 159 7.20 -6.15 12.03
C ARG A 159 7.30 -4.70 12.47
N THR A 160 6.22 -3.95 12.34
CA THR A 160 6.13 -2.57 12.82
C THR A 160 4.85 -2.33 13.59
N VAL A 161 4.89 -1.33 14.46
CA VAL A 161 3.73 -0.80 15.14
C VAL A 161 3.67 0.68 14.86
N VAL A 162 2.53 1.18 14.38
CA VAL A 162 2.33 2.60 14.19
C VAL A 162 1.40 3.16 15.25
N ASP A 163 1.96 4.05 16.07
CA ASP A 163 1.23 4.76 17.10
C ASP A 163 0.75 6.11 16.58
N VAL A 164 -0.51 6.42 16.89
CA VAL A 164 -1.11 7.73 16.66
C VAL A 164 -1.55 8.29 18.02
N PRO A 165 -0.66 8.99 18.74
CA PRO A 165 -0.92 9.42 20.12
C PRO A 165 -2.21 10.25 20.26
N GLU A 166 -2.47 11.15 19.31
CA GLU A 166 -3.66 12.00 19.31
C GLU A 166 -4.99 11.22 19.23
N LYS A 167 -4.95 9.98 18.71
CA LYS A 167 -6.13 9.12 18.61
C LYS A 167 -6.15 8.00 19.63
N ASN A 168 -5.08 7.85 20.42
CA ASN A 168 -4.87 6.68 21.28
C ASN A 168 -5.08 5.38 20.50
N VAL A 169 -4.52 5.31 19.29
CA VAL A 169 -4.59 4.14 18.40
C VAL A 169 -3.18 3.65 18.13
N SER A 170 -3.01 2.33 18.15
CA SER A 170 -1.81 1.61 17.77
C SER A 170 -2.20 0.55 16.75
N ILE A 171 -1.44 0.42 15.67
CA ILE A 171 -1.73 -0.50 14.57
C ILE A 171 -0.51 -1.35 14.28
N GLU A 172 -0.71 -2.66 14.25
CA GLU A 172 0.34 -3.59 13.87
C GLU A 172 0.39 -3.73 12.35
N ILE A 173 1.59 -3.61 11.79
CA ILE A 173 1.86 -3.87 10.37
C ILE A 173 2.96 -4.91 10.25
N ASN A 174 2.63 -6.03 9.62
CA ASN A 174 3.60 -7.04 9.26
C ASN A 174 3.81 -6.98 7.74
N TYR A 175 5.03 -6.64 7.34
CA TYR A 175 5.41 -6.60 5.94
C TYR A 175 6.04 -7.94 5.58
N PHE A 176 5.48 -8.66 4.62
CA PHE A 176 6.07 -9.91 4.15
C PHE A 176 6.91 -9.65 2.91
N LEU A 177 8.21 -9.92 3.04
CA LEU A 177 9.21 -9.65 2.02
C LEU A 177 9.81 -10.95 1.50
N LYS A 178 10.17 -10.92 0.22
CA LYS A 178 10.91 -11.98 -0.47
C LYS A 178 12.24 -11.41 -0.94
N ASN A 179 13.31 -12.14 -0.70
CA ASN A 179 14.64 -11.78 -1.15
C ASN A 179 14.81 -12.24 -2.62
N GLY A 180 15.18 -11.30 -3.48
CA GLY A 180 15.49 -11.55 -4.89
C GLY A 180 16.84 -10.98 -5.29
N SER A 181 17.16 -11.02 -6.58
CA SER A 181 18.41 -10.45 -7.12
C SER A 181 18.57 -8.95 -6.82
N ASN A 182 17.45 -8.26 -6.64
CA ASN A 182 17.40 -6.81 -6.44
C ASN A 182 17.05 -6.46 -4.97
N GLY A 183 17.34 -7.36 -4.03
CA GLY A 183 17.08 -7.19 -2.61
C GLY A 183 15.68 -7.64 -2.16
N TRP A 184 15.28 -7.16 -0.99
CA TRP A 184 14.01 -7.49 -0.35
C TRP A 184 12.85 -6.73 -1.00
N LYS A 185 11.83 -7.47 -1.42
CA LYS A 185 10.60 -6.90 -1.97
C LYS A 185 9.37 -7.37 -1.23
N ILE A 186 8.49 -6.43 -0.90
CA ILE A 186 7.20 -6.67 -0.25
C ILE A 186 6.29 -7.37 -1.26
N TYR A 187 5.76 -8.54 -0.89
CA TYR A 187 4.75 -9.25 -1.68
C TYR A 187 3.39 -9.33 -0.97
N ASP A 188 3.35 -9.09 0.35
CA ASP A 188 2.12 -9.03 1.13
C ASP A 188 2.27 -8.07 2.31
N LEU A 189 1.15 -7.56 2.80
CA LEU A 189 1.06 -6.76 4.02
C LEU A 189 -0.06 -7.33 4.87
N GLU A 190 0.18 -7.45 6.16
CA GLU A 190 -0.83 -7.74 7.16
C GLU A 190 -1.00 -6.54 8.07
N VAL A 191 -2.25 -6.15 8.28
CA VAL A 191 -2.63 -5.02 9.12
C VAL A 191 -3.58 -5.53 10.20
N ASP A 192 -3.20 -5.39 11.47
CA ASP A 192 -3.96 -5.91 12.61
C ASP A 192 -4.44 -7.37 12.40
N GLY A 193 -3.54 -8.23 11.89
CA GLY A 193 -3.82 -9.65 11.63
C GLY A 193 -4.58 -9.94 10.32
N ALA A 194 -4.91 -8.92 9.53
CA ALA A 194 -5.59 -9.08 8.24
C ALA A 194 -4.61 -8.95 7.05
N ALA A 195 -4.16 -10.08 6.51
CA ALA A 195 -3.33 -10.14 5.31
C ALA A 195 -4.06 -9.67 4.05
N LEU A 196 -3.42 -8.79 3.29
CA LEU A 196 -3.94 -8.21 2.07
C LEU A 196 -4.17 -9.27 0.99
N VAL A 197 -3.17 -10.11 0.73
CA VAL A 197 -3.23 -11.14 -0.29
C VAL A 197 -4.39 -12.10 -0.04
N SER A 198 -4.59 -12.52 1.21
CA SER A 198 -5.71 -13.39 1.60
C SER A 198 -7.06 -12.73 1.30
N ASN A 199 -7.19 -11.43 1.63
CA ASN A 199 -8.40 -10.69 1.34
C ASN A 199 -8.67 -10.56 -0.17
N TYR A 200 -7.66 -10.26 -0.98
CA TYR A 200 -7.82 -10.25 -2.44
C TYR A 200 -8.16 -11.62 -2.99
N ALA A 201 -7.52 -12.68 -2.50
CA ALA A 201 -7.81 -14.05 -2.92
C ALA A 201 -9.29 -14.40 -2.76
N ASN A 202 -9.88 -14.07 -1.61
CA ASN A 202 -11.30 -14.30 -1.38
C ASN A 202 -12.21 -13.50 -2.33
N GLN A 203 -11.85 -12.25 -2.63
CA GLN A 203 -12.68 -11.39 -3.48
C GLN A 203 -12.55 -11.70 -4.96
N PHE A 204 -11.33 -11.92 -5.43
CA PHE A 204 -11.06 -12.30 -6.80
C PHE A 204 -11.68 -13.66 -7.09
N ASP A 205 -11.58 -14.62 -6.18
CA ASP A 205 -12.27 -15.91 -6.31
C ASP A 205 -13.79 -15.73 -6.48
N LYS A 206 -14.43 -14.93 -5.62
CA LYS A 206 -15.86 -14.65 -5.70
C LYS A 206 -16.25 -14.01 -7.04
N ILE A 207 -15.50 -13.01 -7.50
CA ILE A 207 -15.78 -12.32 -8.77
C ILE A 207 -15.56 -13.27 -9.95
N ILE A 208 -14.47 -14.05 -9.95
CA ILE A 208 -14.15 -14.97 -11.04
C ILE A 208 -15.19 -16.09 -11.13
N LYS A 209 -15.65 -16.65 -10.00
CA LYS A 209 -16.73 -17.64 -9.98
C LYS A 209 -18.05 -17.10 -10.53
N GLN A 210 -18.33 -15.81 -10.32
CA GLN A 210 -19.59 -15.19 -10.75
C GLN A 210 -19.55 -14.62 -12.18
N ASN A 211 -18.40 -14.08 -12.60
CA ASN A 211 -18.29 -13.25 -13.81
C ASN A 211 -17.09 -13.61 -14.69
N GLY A 212 -16.35 -14.67 -14.36
CA GLY A 212 -15.11 -15.04 -15.02
C GLY A 212 -13.97 -14.05 -14.76
N PHE A 213 -12.78 -14.41 -15.25
CA PHE A 213 -11.60 -13.55 -15.15
C PHE A 213 -11.77 -12.22 -15.89
N SER A 214 -12.47 -12.22 -17.03
CA SER A 214 -12.82 -11.00 -17.77
C SER A 214 -13.67 -10.04 -16.94
N GLY A 215 -14.59 -10.56 -16.12
CA GLY A 215 -15.38 -9.77 -15.19
C GLY A 215 -14.54 -9.09 -14.10
N LEU A 216 -13.49 -9.76 -13.60
CA LEU A 216 -12.53 -9.16 -12.67
C LEU A 216 -11.74 -8.02 -13.34
N VAL A 217 -11.17 -8.29 -14.53
CA VAL A 217 -10.40 -7.31 -15.31
C VAL A 217 -11.24 -6.07 -15.61
N ALA A 218 -12.47 -6.23 -16.09
CA ALA A 218 -13.36 -5.12 -16.41
C ALA A 218 -13.66 -4.23 -15.18
N ARG A 219 -13.83 -4.83 -13.99
CA ARG A 219 -14.03 -4.09 -12.74
C ARG A 219 -12.78 -3.29 -12.36
N MET A 220 -11.60 -3.87 -12.52
CA MET A 220 -10.32 -3.19 -12.23
C MET A 220 -10.06 -2.05 -13.19
N GLU A 221 -10.27 -2.24 -14.50
CA GLU A 221 -10.14 -1.20 -15.51
C GLU A 221 -11.10 -0.03 -15.27
N LYS A 222 -12.36 -0.33 -14.98
CA LYS A 222 -13.34 0.69 -14.60
C LYS A 222 -12.86 1.47 -13.38
N LYS A 223 -12.36 0.76 -12.36
CA LYS A 223 -11.88 1.40 -11.14
C LYS A 223 -10.68 2.31 -11.40
N LEU A 224 -9.73 1.87 -12.22
CA LEU A 224 -8.55 2.65 -12.58
C LEU A 224 -8.95 3.93 -13.32
N LYS A 225 -9.83 3.83 -14.33
CA LYS A 225 -10.37 4.99 -15.06
C LYS A 225 -11.07 6.00 -14.15
N GLU A 226 -11.86 5.53 -13.19
CA GLU A 226 -12.52 6.39 -12.19
C GLU A 226 -11.50 7.17 -11.35
N LEU A 227 -10.40 6.52 -10.92
CA LEU A 227 -9.35 7.13 -10.12
C LEU A 227 -8.54 8.15 -10.93
N GLU A 228 -8.22 7.83 -12.18
CA GLU A 228 -7.51 8.73 -13.10
C GLU A 228 -8.34 9.99 -13.39
N LYS A 229 -9.64 9.83 -13.65
CA LYS A 229 -10.55 10.97 -13.86
C LYS A 229 -10.59 11.88 -12.64
N LYS A 230 -10.69 11.30 -11.43
CA LYS A 230 -10.69 12.07 -10.17
C LYS A 230 -9.38 12.81 -9.91
N ARG A 231 -8.25 12.34 -10.45
CA ARG A 231 -6.96 13.01 -10.35
C ARG A 231 -6.83 14.18 -11.33
N ALA A 232 -7.51 14.09 -12.48
CA ALA A 232 -7.50 15.12 -13.52
C ALA A 232 -8.47 16.28 -13.24
N SER A 233 -9.54 16.03 -12.48
CA SER A 233 -10.52 17.03 -12.01
C SER A 233 -10.05 17.75 -10.76
#